data_AF-A0A225LXI2-F1
#
_entry.id   AF-A0A225LXI2-F1
#
_cell.length_a   1.000
_cell.length_b   1.000
_cell.length_c   1.000
_cell.angle_alpha   90.00
_cell.angle_beta   90.00
_cell.angle_gamma   90.00
#
_symmetry.space_group_name_H-M   'P 1'
#
loop_
_entity.id
_entity.type
_entity.pdbx_description
1 polymer ?
#
loop_
_entity_poly.entity_id
_entity_poly.type
_entity_poly.pdbx_seq_one_letter_code
_entity_poly.pdbx_strand_id
1 'polypeptide(L)'
;MNAPAIIPEQLETPRMPSVPRAHLPAFSCDTHCHVFGPYQRYPLRHPSSYAAPDAPAERYLEMLDTVGMGRGVLVQPAPYGTDPSALLAAVARRPDALRGIAVAEAGTEPAALQALYAGGIRGLRFVEARDKAGRLLQGSVGFDSIAPLAPVMAQAGLHAQVWGPRETHLTHLERLADLGIPVVVDHMACLLPQLGLDDALMQLLLRLLRAGRIWLKLSVCRVSRDAPDYAELRPLHDALLAANPDRMLWGSDWPYVRMGADAPDVAALIDLAWRWFGDDPTRHKVWVDNPAALYGFKA
;
A
#
# COMPACT_ATOMS: atom_id res chain seq x y z
N MET A 1 12.73 3.82 -24.32
CA MET A 1 12.26 2.68 -25.14
C MET A 1 11.25 1.93 -24.31
N ASN A 2 10.00 1.79 -24.77
CA ASN A 2 8.97 1.07 -24.01
C ASN A 2 9.41 -0.39 -23.88
N ALA A 3 9.49 -0.88 -22.64
CA ALA A 3 9.79 -2.29 -22.40
C ALA A 3 8.73 -3.17 -23.11
N PRO A 4 9.12 -4.33 -23.66
CA PRO A 4 8.22 -5.18 -24.41
C PRO A 4 7.02 -5.61 -23.56
N ALA A 5 5.86 -5.71 -24.20
CA ALA A 5 4.66 -6.24 -23.55
C ALA A 5 4.87 -7.72 -23.21
N ILE A 6 4.65 -8.09 -21.95
CA ILE A 6 4.78 -9.46 -21.46
C ILE A 6 3.39 -9.96 -21.02
N ILE A 7 2.89 -10.99 -21.70
CA ILE A 7 1.70 -11.73 -21.30
C ILE A 7 2.18 -12.95 -20.51
N PRO A 8 1.85 -13.09 -19.22
CA PRO A 8 2.25 -14.26 -18.44
C PRO A 8 1.62 -15.54 -19.01
N GLU A 9 2.40 -16.60 -19.10
CA GLU A 9 1.93 -17.92 -19.57
C GLU A 9 1.15 -18.69 -18.49
N GLN A 10 1.46 -18.42 -17.22
CA GLN A 10 0.83 -19.03 -16.06
C GLN A 10 0.32 -17.95 -15.12
N LEU A 11 -0.94 -18.12 -14.69
CA LEU A 11 -1.60 -17.23 -13.76
C LEU A 11 -1.90 -17.92 -12.44
N GLU A 12 -1.81 -17.17 -11.35
CA GLU A 12 -2.22 -17.60 -10.03
C GLU A 12 -3.59 -17.00 -9.71
N THR A 13 -4.59 -17.84 -9.42
CA THR A 13 -5.90 -17.34 -8.99
C THR A 13 -5.79 -16.90 -7.53
N PRO A 14 -6.08 -15.63 -7.21
CA PRO A 14 -5.99 -15.15 -5.85
C PRO A 14 -7.10 -15.74 -4.98
N ARG A 15 -6.79 -15.95 -3.69
CA ARG A 15 -7.81 -16.33 -2.71
C ARG A 15 -8.87 -15.22 -2.60
N MET A 16 -10.12 -15.58 -2.88
CA MET A 16 -11.27 -14.71 -2.61
C MET A 16 -11.65 -14.80 -1.13
N PRO A 17 -12.08 -13.69 -0.52
CA PRO A 17 -12.36 -13.65 0.90
C PRO A 17 -13.71 -14.29 1.22
N SER A 18 -13.86 -14.71 2.48
CA SER A 18 -15.19 -14.91 3.06
C SER A 18 -15.82 -13.56 3.44
N VAL A 19 -17.03 -13.58 4.00
CA VAL A 19 -17.65 -12.37 4.57
C VAL A 19 -17.13 -12.18 6.00
N PRO A 20 -16.61 -11.00 6.38
CA PRO A 20 -16.14 -10.74 7.75
C PRO A 20 -17.29 -10.79 8.75
N ARG A 21 -16.98 -11.16 10.00
CA ARG A 21 -17.95 -11.09 11.11
C ARG A 21 -18.10 -9.67 11.62
N ALA A 22 -17.04 -8.86 11.49
CA ALA A 22 -17.06 -7.45 11.82
C ALA A 22 -18.00 -6.64 10.90
N HIS A 23 -18.79 -5.75 11.49
CA HIS A 23 -19.62 -4.80 10.75
C HIS A 23 -18.84 -3.50 10.54
N LEU A 24 -18.17 -3.40 9.39
CA LEU A 24 -17.36 -2.22 9.06
C LEU A 24 -18.22 -0.95 8.97
N PRO A 25 -17.71 0.20 9.45
CA PRO A 25 -18.35 1.49 9.19
C PRO A 25 -18.53 1.73 7.69
N ALA A 26 -19.59 2.46 7.33
CA ALA A 26 -19.78 2.90 5.96
C ALA A 26 -18.53 3.64 5.47
N PHE A 27 -18.20 3.44 4.20
CA PHE A 27 -17.00 4.02 3.56
C PHE A 27 -15.65 3.56 4.11
N SER A 28 -15.60 2.45 4.87
CA SER A 28 -14.33 1.81 5.22
C SER A 28 -13.48 1.57 3.99
N CYS A 29 -12.17 1.82 4.12
CA CYS A 29 -11.23 1.84 3.03
C CYS A 29 -10.14 0.77 3.17
N ASP A 30 -9.93 -0.01 2.11
CA ASP A 30 -8.70 -0.78 1.96
C ASP A 30 -7.62 0.11 1.34
N THR A 31 -6.59 0.48 2.10
CA THR A 31 -5.57 1.42 1.62
C THR A 31 -4.38 0.77 0.91
N HIS A 32 -4.39 -0.57 0.74
CA HIS A 32 -3.32 -1.25 0.03
C HIS A 32 -3.85 -2.52 -0.65
N CYS A 33 -4.11 -2.42 -1.96
CA CYS A 33 -4.38 -3.58 -2.81
C CYS A 33 -3.69 -3.43 -4.15
N HIS A 34 -3.73 -4.49 -4.96
CA HIS A 34 -3.22 -4.47 -6.32
C HIS A 34 -4.25 -5.02 -7.31
N VAL A 35 -4.13 -4.58 -8.55
CA VAL A 35 -4.80 -5.19 -9.71
C VAL A 35 -3.75 -5.69 -10.69
N PHE A 36 -4.08 -6.79 -11.34
CA PHE A 36 -3.28 -7.42 -12.37
C PHE A 36 -4.18 -7.90 -13.51
N GLY A 37 -3.82 -7.51 -14.72
CA GLY A 37 -4.53 -7.86 -15.92
C GLY A 37 -5.88 -7.11 -16.08
N PRO A 38 -6.73 -7.56 -17.01
CA PRO A 38 -6.51 -8.69 -17.92
C PRO A 38 -5.30 -8.46 -18.84
N TYR A 39 -4.39 -9.43 -18.93
CA TYR A 39 -3.05 -9.23 -19.49
C TYR A 39 -3.00 -8.98 -21.00
N GLN A 40 -4.03 -9.41 -21.74
CA GLN A 40 -4.16 -9.11 -23.17
C GLN A 40 -4.37 -7.62 -23.41
N ARG A 41 -5.01 -6.92 -22.45
CA ARG A 41 -5.24 -5.46 -22.52
C ARG A 41 -4.19 -4.68 -21.74
N TYR A 42 -3.78 -5.21 -20.59
CA TYR A 42 -2.80 -4.61 -19.71
C TYR A 42 -1.64 -5.59 -19.46
N PRO A 43 -0.76 -5.78 -20.47
CA PRO A 43 0.39 -6.66 -20.33
C PRO A 43 1.39 -6.07 -19.35
N LEU A 44 2.21 -6.92 -18.74
CA LEU A 44 3.33 -6.48 -17.92
C LEU A 44 4.38 -5.74 -18.77
N ARG A 45 5.24 -4.96 -18.12
CA ARG A 45 6.38 -4.27 -18.74
C ARG A 45 7.72 -4.83 -18.29
N HIS A 46 7.72 -5.53 -17.16
CA HIS A 46 8.88 -6.23 -16.64
C HIS A 46 8.51 -7.68 -16.28
N PRO A 47 9.47 -8.62 -16.35
CA PRO A 47 9.26 -9.97 -15.86
C PRO A 47 8.82 -9.95 -14.40
N SER A 48 7.77 -10.70 -14.08
CA SER A 48 7.35 -10.88 -12.69
C SER A 48 8.32 -11.83 -11.98
N SER A 49 8.68 -11.52 -10.74
CA SER A 49 9.50 -12.40 -9.90
C SER A 49 8.66 -13.43 -9.13
N TYR A 50 7.37 -13.53 -9.43
CA TYR A 50 6.35 -14.38 -8.81
C TYR A 50 5.28 -14.73 -9.85
N ALA A 51 4.52 -15.79 -9.60
CA ALA A 51 3.39 -16.17 -10.46
C ALA A 51 2.43 -14.97 -10.60
N ALA A 52 2.06 -14.63 -11.83
CA ALA A 52 1.33 -13.41 -12.09
C ALA A 52 -0.14 -13.60 -11.63
N PRO A 53 -0.67 -12.76 -10.71
CA PRO A 53 -2.03 -12.97 -10.21
C PRO A 53 -3.09 -12.70 -11.29
N ASP A 54 -4.05 -13.60 -11.47
CA ASP A 54 -5.28 -13.28 -12.19
C ASP A 54 -6.14 -12.41 -11.27
N ALA A 55 -5.89 -11.09 -11.24
CA ALA A 55 -6.54 -10.17 -10.32
C ALA A 55 -7.01 -8.88 -11.02
N PRO A 56 -7.85 -8.98 -12.07
CA PRO A 56 -8.32 -7.82 -12.81
C PRO A 56 -9.24 -6.96 -11.91
N ALA A 57 -9.56 -5.75 -12.38
CA ALA A 57 -10.39 -4.81 -11.65
C ALA A 57 -11.74 -5.42 -11.19
N GLU A 58 -12.37 -6.23 -12.04
CA GLU A 58 -13.63 -6.91 -11.73
C GLU A 58 -13.52 -7.81 -10.49
N ARG A 59 -12.46 -8.61 -10.40
CA ARG A 59 -12.23 -9.51 -9.27
C ARG A 59 -11.85 -8.74 -8.01
N TYR A 60 -11.09 -7.66 -8.15
CA TYR A 60 -10.83 -6.76 -7.03
C TYR A 60 -12.11 -6.13 -6.46
N LEU A 61 -13.02 -5.67 -7.34
CA LEU A 61 -14.28 -5.09 -6.90
C LEU A 61 -15.17 -6.12 -6.20
N GLU A 62 -15.21 -7.36 -6.70
CA GLU A 62 -15.89 -8.48 -6.03
C GLU A 62 -15.31 -8.74 -4.63
N MET A 63 -13.98 -8.75 -4.50
CA MET A 63 -13.30 -8.87 -3.20
C MET A 63 -13.73 -7.74 -2.26
N LEU A 64 -13.66 -6.49 -2.74
CA LEU A 64 -13.98 -5.29 -1.95
C LEU A 64 -15.44 -5.28 -1.47
N ASP A 65 -16.37 -5.65 -2.35
CA ASP A 65 -17.80 -5.75 -2.05
C ASP A 65 -18.08 -6.87 -1.05
N THR A 66 -17.42 -8.03 -1.20
CA THR A 66 -17.59 -9.19 -0.31
C THR A 66 -17.21 -8.86 1.13
N VAL A 67 -16.14 -8.07 1.31
CA VAL A 67 -15.69 -7.67 2.64
C VAL A 67 -16.40 -6.42 3.19
N GLY A 68 -17.32 -5.83 2.42
CA GLY A 68 -18.11 -4.67 2.83
C GLY A 68 -17.33 -3.35 2.89
N MET A 69 -16.20 -3.24 2.18
CA MET A 69 -15.45 -1.99 2.11
C MET A 69 -15.99 -1.08 1.01
N GLY A 70 -16.28 0.17 1.36
CA GLY A 70 -16.85 1.14 0.43
C GLY A 70 -15.80 1.88 -0.40
N ARG A 71 -14.52 1.82 -0.02
CA ARG A 71 -13.42 2.55 -0.65
C ARG A 71 -12.18 1.69 -0.79
N GLY A 72 -11.31 2.06 -1.73
CA GLY A 72 -10.11 1.31 -2.04
C GLY A 72 -8.97 2.16 -2.61
N VAL A 73 -7.73 1.81 -2.26
CA VAL A 73 -6.52 2.41 -2.82
C VAL A 73 -5.68 1.33 -3.49
N LEU A 74 -5.66 1.38 -4.81
CA LEU A 74 -4.93 0.47 -5.67
C LEU A 74 -3.49 0.94 -5.83
N VAL A 75 -2.54 0.09 -5.51
CA VAL A 75 -1.11 0.37 -5.51
C VAL A 75 -0.49 -0.32 -6.72
N GLN A 76 0.28 0.42 -7.53
CA GLN A 76 0.89 -0.12 -8.74
C GLN A 76 1.92 -1.23 -8.43
N PRO A 77 1.76 -2.42 -9.01
CA PRO A 77 2.75 -3.49 -8.89
C PRO A 77 4.00 -3.21 -9.73
N ALA A 78 5.17 -3.57 -9.20
CA ALA A 78 6.45 -3.40 -9.90
C ALA A 78 6.49 -3.98 -11.33
N PRO A 79 5.88 -5.14 -11.65
CA PRO A 79 5.92 -5.67 -13.03
C PRO A 79 5.28 -4.76 -14.09
N TYR A 80 4.41 -3.81 -13.70
CA TYR A 80 3.86 -2.80 -14.61
C TYR A 80 4.83 -1.63 -14.88
N GLY A 81 5.90 -1.50 -14.10
CA GLY A 81 6.85 -0.41 -14.24
C GLY A 81 6.18 0.93 -14.04
N THR A 82 6.42 1.87 -14.94
CA THR A 82 5.78 3.20 -14.98
C THR A 82 4.49 3.24 -15.81
N ASP A 83 4.01 2.10 -16.34
CA ASP A 83 2.75 2.06 -17.10
C ASP A 83 1.54 1.95 -16.15
N PRO A 84 0.74 3.03 -15.99
CA PRO A 84 -0.36 3.05 -15.04
C PRO A 84 -1.68 2.61 -15.67
N SER A 85 -1.68 2.07 -16.89
CA SER A 85 -2.92 1.82 -17.66
C SER A 85 -3.89 0.87 -16.95
N ALA A 86 -3.40 -0.23 -16.37
CA ALA A 86 -4.22 -1.16 -15.59
C ALA A 86 -4.82 -0.47 -14.35
N LEU A 87 -3.98 0.28 -13.64
CA LEU A 87 -4.34 1.00 -12.43
C LEU A 87 -5.42 2.07 -12.72
N LEU A 88 -5.19 2.93 -13.70
CA LEU A 88 -6.12 4.00 -14.07
C LEU A 88 -7.45 3.42 -14.56
N ALA A 89 -7.42 2.33 -15.33
CA ALA A 89 -8.63 1.67 -15.77
C ALA A 89 -9.44 1.07 -14.61
N ALA A 90 -8.76 0.51 -13.60
CA ALA A 90 -9.42 0.00 -12.41
C ALA A 90 -10.00 1.14 -11.55
N VAL A 91 -9.25 2.22 -11.33
CA VAL A 91 -9.72 3.42 -10.61
C VAL A 91 -10.98 4.01 -11.28
N ALA A 92 -10.99 4.09 -12.61
CA ALA A 92 -12.11 4.62 -13.38
C ALA A 92 -13.40 3.79 -13.26
N ARG A 93 -13.36 2.56 -12.70
CA ARG A 93 -14.57 1.76 -12.46
C ARG A 93 -15.45 2.32 -11.35
N ARG A 94 -14.85 2.99 -10.36
CA ARG A 94 -15.56 3.65 -9.25
C ARG A 94 -14.80 4.93 -8.84
N PRO A 95 -14.83 5.99 -9.67
CA PRO A 95 -13.98 7.16 -9.48
C PRO A 95 -14.24 7.94 -8.18
N ASP A 96 -15.40 7.75 -7.53
CA ASP A 96 -15.69 8.37 -6.22
C ASP A 96 -15.19 7.52 -5.03
N ALA A 97 -14.92 6.22 -5.25
CA ALA A 97 -14.57 5.25 -4.21
C ALA A 97 -13.16 4.65 -4.34
N LEU A 98 -12.53 4.76 -5.51
CA LEU A 98 -11.18 4.26 -5.76
C LEU A 98 -10.18 5.37 -5.98
N ARG A 99 -8.97 5.17 -5.46
CA ARG A 99 -7.79 5.98 -5.71
C ARG A 99 -6.63 5.08 -6.09
N GLY A 100 -5.61 5.68 -6.68
CA GLY A 100 -4.41 4.94 -7.09
C GLY A 100 -3.11 5.50 -6.52
N ILE A 101 -2.11 4.65 -6.44
CA ILE A 101 -0.71 4.98 -6.17
C ILE A 101 0.11 4.47 -7.35
N ALA A 102 0.59 5.38 -8.17
CA ALA A 102 1.32 5.06 -9.40
C ALA A 102 2.83 4.93 -9.15
N VAL A 103 3.59 4.60 -10.18
CA VAL A 103 5.05 4.69 -10.19
C VAL A 103 5.46 5.70 -11.26
N ALA A 104 6.39 6.59 -10.91
CA ALA A 104 6.95 7.57 -11.83
C ALA A 104 8.45 7.73 -11.56
N GLU A 105 9.22 7.95 -12.63
CA GLU A 105 10.66 8.17 -12.56
C GLU A 105 10.98 9.64 -12.25
N ALA A 106 12.18 9.93 -11.75
CA ALA A 106 12.60 11.28 -11.39
C ALA A 106 12.51 12.31 -12.52
N GLY A 107 12.59 11.88 -13.79
CA GLY A 107 12.45 12.72 -14.97
C GLY A 107 11.01 12.90 -15.46
N THR A 108 10.01 12.47 -14.70
CA THR A 108 8.60 12.59 -15.11
C THR A 108 8.17 14.06 -15.11
N GLU A 109 7.66 14.53 -16.25
CA GLU A 109 7.20 15.90 -16.43
C GLU A 109 6.06 16.27 -15.45
N PRO A 110 6.04 17.48 -14.88
CA PRO A 110 4.99 17.92 -13.97
C PRO A 110 3.57 17.76 -14.52
N ALA A 111 3.37 18.02 -15.81
CA ALA A 111 2.08 17.86 -16.48
C ALA A 111 1.60 16.39 -16.48
N ALA A 112 2.52 15.43 -16.57
CA ALA A 112 2.17 14.01 -16.48
C ALA A 112 1.72 13.64 -15.06
N LEU A 113 2.35 14.20 -14.02
CA LEU A 113 1.91 14.00 -12.64
C LEU A 113 0.53 14.61 -12.37
N GLN A 114 0.24 15.78 -12.94
CA GLN A 114 -1.09 16.39 -12.88
C GLN A 114 -2.14 15.53 -13.61
N ALA A 115 -1.79 14.95 -14.76
CA ALA A 115 -2.68 14.03 -15.47
C ALA A 115 -2.97 12.76 -14.65
N LEU A 116 -1.97 12.21 -13.96
CA LEU A 116 -2.17 11.10 -13.01
C LEU A 116 -3.12 11.52 -11.89
N TYR A 117 -2.92 12.69 -11.29
CA TYR A 117 -3.80 13.20 -10.24
C TYR A 117 -5.26 13.32 -10.70
N ALA A 118 -5.47 13.88 -11.89
CA ALA A 118 -6.78 13.99 -12.53
C ALA A 118 -7.42 12.61 -12.79
N GLY A 119 -6.61 11.59 -13.09
CA GLY A 119 -7.01 10.19 -13.22
C GLY A 119 -7.31 9.46 -11.90
N GLY A 120 -7.24 10.15 -10.76
CA GLY A 120 -7.53 9.57 -9.44
C GLY A 120 -6.31 9.04 -8.68
N ILE A 121 -5.09 9.28 -9.18
CA ILE A 121 -3.86 8.96 -8.45
C ILE A 121 -3.63 9.99 -7.33
N ARG A 122 -3.14 9.54 -6.18
CA ARG A 122 -2.91 10.40 -5.00
C ARG A 122 -1.49 10.32 -4.46
N GLY A 123 -0.70 9.38 -4.93
CA GLY A 123 0.70 9.26 -4.54
C GLY A 123 1.52 8.47 -5.53
N LEU A 124 2.82 8.48 -5.30
CA LEU A 124 3.80 7.69 -6.04
C LEU A 124 4.43 6.66 -5.11
N ARG A 125 4.60 5.43 -5.61
CA ARG A 125 5.20 4.33 -4.85
C ARG A 125 6.70 4.27 -5.10
N PHE A 126 7.44 4.16 -3.99
CA PHE A 126 8.88 3.97 -3.97
C PHE A 126 9.21 2.69 -3.22
N VAL A 127 10.05 1.85 -3.81
CA VAL A 127 10.31 0.48 -3.35
C VAL A 127 11.82 0.24 -3.32
N GLU A 128 12.35 -0.13 -2.16
CA GLU A 128 13.77 -0.47 -1.94
C GLU A 128 13.97 -1.98 -1.79
N ALA A 129 13.33 -2.76 -2.66
CA ALA A 129 13.56 -4.20 -2.78
C ALA A 129 14.59 -4.47 -3.88
N ARG A 130 15.59 -5.31 -3.57
CA ARG A 130 16.72 -5.60 -4.45
C ARG A 130 16.77 -7.08 -4.83
N ASP A 131 17.28 -7.36 -6.02
CA ASP A 131 17.59 -8.72 -6.47
C ASP A 131 18.87 -9.26 -5.79
N LYS A 132 19.22 -10.52 -6.06
CA LYS A 132 20.42 -11.16 -5.49
C LYS A 132 21.73 -10.47 -5.87
N ALA A 133 21.74 -9.63 -6.92
CA ALA A 133 22.89 -8.86 -7.35
C ALA A 133 22.89 -7.42 -6.77
N GLY A 134 21.97 -7.11 -5.85
CA GLY A 134 21.87 -5.80 -5.22
C GLY A 134 21.21 -4.71 -6.08
N ARG A 135 20.67 -5.07 -7.26
CA ARG A 135 19.98 -4.13 -8.14
C ARG A 135 18.52 -3.99 -7.70
N LEU A 136 17.96 -2.80 -7.84
CA LEU A 136 16.55 -2.58 -7.57
C LEU A 136 15.69 -3.54 -8.42
N LEU A 137 14.61 -4.08 -7.86
CA LEU A 137 13.68 -4.90 -8.63
C LEU A 137 13.18 -4.11 -9.85
N GLN A 138 13.14 -4.78 -11.01
CA GLN A 138 12.71 -4.14 -12.24
C GLN A 138 11.30 -3.56 -12.13
N GLY A 139 11.11 -2.38 -12.69
CA GLY A 139 9.87 -1.62 -12.63
C GLY A 139 9.57 -0.96 -11.28
N SER A 140 10.50 -1.02 -10.33
CA SER A 140 10.45 -0.23 -9.09
C SER A 140 11.26 1.05 -9.22
N VAL A 141 10.91 2.06 -8.42
CA VAL A 141 11.67 3.32 -8.27
C VAL A 141 12.11 3.44 -6.81
N GLY A 142 13.40 3.72 -6.59
CA GLY A 142 14.01 3.75 -5.25
C GLY A 142 13.78 5.06 -4.49
N PHE A 143 14.13 5.09 -3.21
CA PHE A 143 13.92 6.23 -2.32
C PHE A 143 14.73 7.47 -2.71
N ASP A 144 15.86 7.28 -3.39
CA ASP A 144 16.69 8.38 -3.87
C ASP A 144 15.98 9.26 -4.92
N SER A 145 14.92 8.74 -5.56
CA SER A 145 14.08 9.52 -6.47
C SER A 145 13.07 10.43 -5.76
N ILE A 146 12.82 10.23 -4.45
CA ILE A 146 11.79 10.99 -3.72
C ILE A 146 12.19 12.46 -3.59
N ALA A 147 13.43 12.76 -3.16
CA ALA A 147 13.85 14.15 -2.94
C ALA A 147 13.82 15.00 -4.22
N PRO A 148 14.31 14.52 -5.39
CA PRO A 148 14.14 15.22 -6.66
C PRO A 148 12.67 15.41 -7.08
N LEU A 149 11.79 14.45 -6.80
CA LEU A 149 10.38 14.51 -7.17
C LEU A 149 9.51 15.32 -6.20
N ALA A 150 9.95 15.49 -4.94
CA ALA A 150 9.13 16.10 -3.90
C ALA A 150 8.53 17.47 -4.27
N PRO A 151 9.27 18.42 -4.91
CA PRO A 151 8.69 19.71 -5.30
C PRO A 151 7.53 19.58 -6.29
N VAL A 152 7.68 18.73 -7.32
CA VAL A 152 6.64 18.54 -8.35
C VAL A 152 5.49 17.68 -7.85
N MET A 153 5.76 16.73 -6.95
CA MET A 153 4.73 15.98 -6.23
C MET A 153 3.88 16.89 -5.35
N ALA A 154 4.51 17.80 -4.60
CA ALA A 154 3.81 18.77 -3.76
C ALA A 154 2.87 19.66 -4.59
N GLN A 155 3.34 20.18 -5.73
CA GLN A 155 2.52 20.97 -6.65
C GLN A 155 1.34 20.18 -7.22
N ALA A 156 1.52 18.89 -7.49
CA ALA A 156 0.45 18.01 -7.98
C ALA A 156 -0.48 17.50 -6.87
N GLY A 157 -0.18 17.76 -5.58
CA GLY A 157 -0.95 17.22 -4.45
C GLY A 157 -0.74 15.72 -4.23
N LEU A 158 0.43 15.18 -4.63
CA LEU A 158 0.79 13.77 -4.49
C LEU A 158 1.66 13.53 -3.24
N HIS A 159 1.45 12.39 -2.57
CA HIS A 159 2.30 11.92 -1.48
C HIS A 159 3.29 10.83 -1.92
N ALA A 160 4.31 10.58 -1.11
CA ALA A 160 5.21 9.44 -1.30
C ALA A 160 4.71 8.24 -0.48
N GLN A 161 4.55 7.08 -1.12
CA GLN A 161 4.32 5.81 -0.44
C GLN A 161 5.58 4.96 -0.53
N VAL A 162 6.12 4.54 0.62
CA VAL A 162 7.46 3.95 0.72
C VAL A 162 7.41 2.55 1.32
N TRP A 163 8.12 1.62 0.68
CA TRP A 163 8.31 0.26 1.16
C TRP A 163 9.75 -0.20 0.96
N GLY A 164 10.33 -0.86 1.94
CA GLY A 164 11.66 -1.46 1.85
C GLY A 164 12.00 -2.29 3.07
N PRO A 165 13.22 -2.86 3.12
CA PRO A 165 13.77 -3.46 4.32
C PRO A 165 13.82 -2.45 5.46
N ARG A 166 13.75 -2.97 6.68
CA ARG A 166 13.94 -2.25 7.94
C ARG A 166 15.11 -1.25 7.89
N GLU A 167 16.27 -1.70 7.43
CA GLU A 167 17.53 -0.94 7.44
C GLU A 167 17.41 0.31 6.56
N THR A 168 16.69 0.17 5.43
CA THR A 168 16.40 1.29 4.53
C THR A 168 15.51 2.32 5.22
N HIS A 169 14.44 1.88 5.90
CA HIS A 169 13.59 2.79 6.65
C HIS A 169 14.37 3.52 7.75
N LEU A 170 15.17 2.80 8.52
CA LEU A 170 16.00 3.37 9.59
C LEU A 170 16.97 4.45 9.06
N THR A 171 17.53 4.23 7.88
CA THR A 171 18.50 5.15 7.25
C THR A 171 17.85 6.40 6.65
N HIS A 172 16.67 6.26 6.04
CA HIS A 172 16.13 7.31 5.16
C HIS A 172 14.91 8.04 5.72
N LEU A 173 14.12 7.42 6.59
CA LEU A 173 12.75 7.86 6.86
C LEU A 173 12.67 9.27 7.47
N GLU A 174 13.61 9.64 8.36
CA GLU A 174 13.66 10.98 8.95
C GLU A 174 13.85 12.06 7.88
N ARG A 175 14.82 11.89 6.98
CA ARG A 175 15.04 12.80 5.85
C ARG A 175 13.82 12.87 4.94
N LEU A 176 13.21 11.72 4.62
CA LEU A 176 12.04 11.68 3.75
C LEU A 176 10.86 12.45 4.35
N ALA A 177 10.67 12.36 5.66
CA ALA A 177 9.64 13.06 6.39
C ALA A 177 9.88 14.59 6.50
N ASP A 178 11.01 15.12 6.02
CA ASP A 178 11.32 16.56 5.95
C ASP A 178 11.14 17.16 4.54
N LEU A 179 10.73 16.36 3.54
CA LEU A 179 10.64 16.80 2.15
C LEU A 179 9.40 17.64 1.81
N GLY A 180 8.57 18.01 2.80
CA GLY A 180 7.39 18.86 2.60
C GLY A 180 6.22 18.20 1.87
N ILE A 181 6.26 16.88 1.67
CA ILE A 181 5.15 16.07 1.16
C ILE A 181 4.76 15.01 2.20
N PRO A 182 3.50 14.54 2.23
CA PRO A 182 3.14 13.42 3.09
C PRO A 182 3.95 12.17 2.71
N VAL A 183 4.34 11.40 3.72
CA VAL A 183 5.03 10.11 3.56
C VAL A 183 4.19 9.01 4.20
N VAL A 184 3.85 7.98 3.43
CA VAL A 184 3.11 6.80 3.86
C VAL A 184 4.05 5.62 3.89
N VAL A 185 4.23 5.01 5.06
CA VAL A 185 5.09 3.84 5.22
C VAL A 185 4.23 2.57 5.16
N ASP A 186 4.57 1.68 4.23
CA ASP A 186 3.85 0.43 4.04
C ASP A 186 4.21 -0.62 5.12
N HIS A 187 3.25 -1.51 5.42
CA HIS A 187 3.44 -2.77 6.15
C HIS A 187 4.21 -2.67 7.47
N MET A 188 3.81 -1.75 8.34
CA MET A 188 4.46 -1.49 9.64
C MET A 188 5.99 -1.33 9.52
N ALA A 189 6.47 -0.77 8.40
CA ALA A 189 7.89 -0.58 8.09
C ALA A 189 8.75 -1.85 8.13
N CYS A 190 8.14 -3.03 7.94
CA CYS A 190 8.81 -4.33 8.04
C CYS A 190 9.54 -4.52 9.39
N LEU A 191 8.93 -4.04 10.50
CA LEU A 191 9.45 -4.25 11.85
C LEU A 191 9.69 -5.72 12.15
N LEU A 192 10.63 -5.99 13.06
CA LEU A 192 10.96 -7.34 13.50
C LEU A 192 10.43 -7.54 14.93
N PRO A 193 9.38 -8.36 15.15
CA PRO A 193 8.77 -8.53 16.48
C PRO A 193 9.76 -8.93 17.57
N GLN A 194 10.75 -9.76 17.23
CA GLN A 194 11.78 -10.23 18.16
C GLN A 194 12.70 -9.12 18.70
N LEU A 195 12.74 -7.94 18.08
CA LEU A 195 13.52 -6.80 18.57
C LEU A 195 12.73 -5.93 19.57
N GLY A 196 11.40 -6.13 19.65
CA GLY A 196 10.56 -5.47 20.65
C GLY A 196 10.43 -3.95 20.48
N LEU A 197 9.92 -3.30 21.53
CA LEU A 197 9.62 -1.86 21.52
C LEU A 197 10.87 -0.97 21.60
N ASP A 198 11.97 -1.46 22.15
CA ASP A 198 13.23 -0.72 22.29
C ASP A 198 14.04 -0.67 20.99
N ASP A 199 13.55 -1.34 19.94
CA ASP A 199 14.15 -1.32 18.63
C ASP A 199 14.31 0.11 18.07
N ALA A 200 15.45 0.38 17.44
CA ALA A 200 15.77 1.71 16.91
C ALA A 200 14.78 2.19 15.83
N LEU A 201 14.32 1.30 14.93
CA LEU A 201 13.33 1.67 13.93
C LEU A 201 11.97 1.89 14.59
N MET A 202 11.59 1.06 15.57
CA MET A 202 10.35 1.26 16.33
C MET A 202 10.33 2.63 17.03
N GLN A 203 11.39 3.00 17.73
CA GLN A 203 11.51 4.31 18.38
C GLN A 203 11.48 5.48 17.39
N LEU A 204 12.11 5.33 16.22
CA LEU A 204 12.04 6.31 15.14
C LEU A 204 10.60 6.50 14.64
N LEU A 205 9.87 5.41 14.38
CA LEU A 205 8.48 5.46 13.94
C LEU A 205 7.59 6.15 14.97
N LEU A 206 7.68 5.76 16.25
CA LEU A 206 6.91 6.38 17.33
C LEU A 206 7.14 7.90 17.41
N ARG A 207 8.41 8.33 17.28
CA ARG A 207 8.77 9.76 17.29
C ARG A 207 8.17 10.50 16.10
N LEU A 208 8.29 9.97 14.88
CA LEU A 208 7.75 10.61 13.67
C LEU A 208 6.22 10.62 13.65
N LEU A 209 5.57 9.58 14.17
CA LEU A 209 4.12 9.48 14.30
C LEU A 209 3.58 10.49 15.32
N ARG A 210 4.18 10.59 16.51
CA ARG A 210 3.80 11.60 17.52
C ARG A 210 3.96 13.03 16.99
N ALA A 211 4.98 13.26 16.16
CA ALA A 211 5.17 14.55 15.47
C ALA A 211 4.21 14.75 14.27
N GLY A 212 3.39 13.75 13.93
CA GLY A 212 2.45 13.80 12.82
C GLY A 212 3.10 13.88 11.43
N ARG A 213 4.37 13.47 11.31
CA ARG A 213 5.21 13.65 10.12
C ARG A 213 5.10 12.51 9.09
N ILE A 214 4.58 11.35 9.50
CA ILE A 214 4.37 10.19 8.62
C ILE A 214 2.99 9.59 8.84
N TRP A 215 2.53 8.81 7.86
CA TRP A 215 1.42 7.87 7.95
C TRP A 215 1.98 6.44 7.95
N LEU A 216 1.26 5.49 8.56
CA LEU A 216 1.69 4.10 8.63
C LEU A 216 0.54 3.13 8.33
N LYS A 217 0.80 2.13 7.48
CA LYS A 217 -0.16 1.05 7.21
C LYS A 217 0.04 -0.14 8.15
N LEU A 218 -1.01 -0.52 8.86
CA LEU A 218 -1.07 -1.61 9.82
C LEU A 218 -1.38 -2.96 9.14
N SER A 219 -0.60 -3.32 8.11
CA SER A 219 -0.72 -4.60 7.39
C SER A 219 0.16 -5.69 8.01
N VAL A 220 -0.42 -6.55 8.85
CA VAL A 220 0.31 -7.53 9.67
C VAL A 220 0.90 -8.71 8.88
N CYS A 221 0.23 -9.15 7.82
CA CYS A 221 0.57 -10.38 7.09
C CYS A 221 1.85 -10.29 6.25
N ARG A 222 2.42 -9.09 6.13
CA ARG A 222 3.72 -8.84 5.48
C ARG A 222 4.88 -8.76 6.45
N VAL A 223 4.60 -8.80 7.75
CA VAL A 223 5.57 -8.61 8.82
C VAL A 223 5.79 -9.91 9.60
N SER A 224 4.73 -10.69 9.80
CA SER A 224 4.77 -11.97 10.52
C SER A 224 4.13 -13.10 9.72
N ARG A 225 4.60 -14.32 9.98
CA ARG A 225 4.03 -15.58 9.47
C ARG A 225 3.18 -16.31 10.51
N ASP A 226 3.00 -15.75 11.70
CA ASP A 226 2.23 -16.33 12.83
C ASP A 226 0.71 -16.19 12.60
N ALA A 227 0.24 -16.57 11.41
CA ALA A 227 -1.17 -16.53 11.04
C ALA A 227 -1.96 -17.61 11.82
N PRO A 228 -3.24 -17.37 12.15
CA PRO A 228 -4.04 -16.21 11.76
C PRO A 228 -4.01 -15.05 12.76
N ASP A 229 -3.38 -15.22 13.93
CA ASP A 229 -3.51 -14.29 15.05
C ASP A 229 -2.44 -13.19 15.08
N TYR A 230 -1.26 -13.46 14.50
CA TYR A 230 -0.10 -12.58 14.44
C TYR A 230 0.27 -12.01 15.82
N ALA A 231 0.16 -12.84 16.86
CA ALA A 231 0.13 -12.38 18.25
C ALA A 231 1.41 -11.64 18.66
N GLU A 232 2.55 -12.04 18.09
CA GLU A 232 3.85 -11.40 18.31
C GLU A 232 3.90 -9.93 17.87
N LEU A 233 3.05 -9.50 16.93
CA LEU A 233 3.00 -8.11 16.46
C LEU A 233 2.13 -7.22 17.34
N ARG A 234 1.30 -7.80 18.22
CA ARG A 234 0.32 -7.04 19.01
C ARG A 234 0.95 -5.89 19.82
N PRO A 235 2.07 -6.09 20.56
CA PRO A 235 2.69 -4.99 21.31
C PRO A 235 3.19 -3.86 20.41
N LEU A 236 3.76 -4.18 19.25
CA LEU A 236 4.24 -3.19 18.29
C LEU A 236 3.07 -2.41 17.68
N HIS A 237 2.04 -3.13 17.24
CA HIS A 237 0.82 -2.56 16.69
C HIS A 237 0.17 -1.56 17.67
N ASP A 238 -0.03 -1.96 18.92
CA ASP A 238 -0.70 -1.13 19.92
C ASP A 238 0.12 0.13 20.23
N ALA A 239 1.45 0.01 20.29
CA ALA A 239 2.33 1.17 20.49
C ALA A 239 2.28 2.15 19.30
N LEU A 240 2.23 1.66 18.05
CA LEU A 240 2.08 2.50 16.86
C LEU A 240 0.73 3.21 16.82
N LEU A 241 -0.35 2.48 17.12
CA LEU A 241 -1.71 3.01 17.17
C LEU A 241 -1.87 4.06 18.28
N ALA A 242 -1.34 3.79 19.47
CA ALA A 242 -1.35 4.73 20.59
C ALA A 242 -0.48 5.97 20.34
N ALA A 243 0.58 5.86 19.54
CA ALA A 243 1.46 6.99 19.24
C ALA A 243 0.73 8.09 18.44
N ASN A 244 -0.09 7.71 17.46
CA ASN A 244 -0.95 8.64 16.74
C ASN A 244 -2.05 7.92 15.94
N PRO A 245 -3.28 7.75 16.47
CA PRO A 245 -4.36 7.10 15.75
C PRO A 245 -4.82 7.87 14.52
N ASP A 246 -4.56 9.19 14.44
CA ASP A 246 -4.91 10.05 13.29
C ASP A 246 -3.90 9.92 12.13
N ARG A 247 -2.90 9.04 12.26
CA ARG A 247 -1.90 8.75 11.22
C ARG A 247 -1.85 7.28 10.81
N MET A 248 -2.78 6.48 11.31
CA MET A 248 -2.86 5.05 11.02
C MET A 248 -3.78 4.77 9.84
N LEU A 249 -3.36 3.84 9.00
CA LEU A 249 -4.12 3.31 7.87
C LEU A 249 -4.16 1.79 7.97
N TRP A 250 -5.15 1.16 7.35
CA TRP A 250 -5.23 -0.29 7.22
C TRP A 250 -5.26 -0.68 5.74
N GLY A 251 -4.60 -1.78 5.38
CA GLY A 251 -4.67 -2.32 4.03
C GLY A 251 -4.46 -3.83 4.02
N SER A 252 -5.22 -4.54 3.19
CA SER A 252 -5.20 -6.01 3.14
C SER A 252 -3.97 -6.57 2.45
N ASP A 253 -3.42 -5.84 1.48
CA ASP A 253 -2.41 -6.28 0.54
C ASP A 253 -2.86 -7.38 -0.44
N TRP A 254 -4.18 -7.57 -0.61
CA TRP A 254 -4.74 -8.43 -1.66
C TRP A 254 -4.22 -7.98 -3.04
N PRO A 255 -3.76 -8.88 -3.93
CA PRO A 255 -3.96 -10.33 -3.97
C PRO A 255 -2.80 -11.16 -3.39
N TYR A 256 -2.03 -10.62 -2.44
CA TYR A 256 -0.99 -11.36 -1.70
C TYR A 256 0.14 -11.91 -2.56
N VAL A 257 0.69 -11.09 -3.46
CA VAL A 257 1.86 -11.45 -4.28
C VAL A 257 2.95 -12.10 -3.41
N ARG A 258 3.51 -13.23 -3.86
CA ARG A 258 4.55 -14.01 -3.15
C ARG A 258 4.11 -14.75 -1.87
N MET A 259 2.81 -14.78 -1.53
CA MET A 259 2.35 -15.56 -0.37
C MET A 259 1.82 -16.94 -0.75
N GLY A 260 1.31 -17.11 -1.98
CA GLY A 260 0.82 -18.41 -2.45
C GLY A 260 -0.22 -19.02 -1.50
N ALA A 261 -0.01 -20.28 -1.11
CA ALA A 261 -0.87 -20.98 -0.17
C ALA A 261 -0.93 -20.34 1.24
N ASP A 262 0.08 -19.54 1.62
CA ASP A 262 0.10 -18.81 2.90
C ASP A 262 -0.76 -17.52 2.87
N ALA A 263 -1.41 -17.21 1.73
CA ALA A 263 -2.27 -16.04 1.60
C ALA A 263 -3.45 -16.09 2.60
N PRO A 264 -3.59 -15.08 3.47
CA PRO A 264 -4.68 -15.04 4.44
C PRO A 264 -6.02 -14.76 3.76
N ASP A 265 -7.10 -15.00 4.48
CA ASP A 265 -8.42 -14.49 4.11
C ASP A 265 -8.50 -13.01 4.52
N VAL A 266 -8.89 -12.11 3.59
CA VAL A 266 -9.07 -10.68 3.89
C VAL A 266 -10.06 -10.49 5.03
N ALA A 267 -11.13 -11.28 5.09
CA ALA A 267 -12.12 -11.22 6.16
C ALA A 267 -11.53 -11.57 7.54
N ALA A 268 -10.59 -12.51 7.59
CA ALA A 268 -9.89 -12.84 8.83
C ALA A 268 -8.98 -11.68 9.29
N LEU A 269 -8.30 -11.00 8.36
CA LEU A 269 -7.51 -9.79 8.67
C LEU A 269 -8.40 -8.63 9.16
N ILE A 270 -9.59 -8.46 8.57
CA ILE A 270 -10.57 -7.47 9.01
C ILE A 270 -11.06 -7.77 10.42
N ASP A 271 -11.46 -9.02 10.69
CA ASP A 271 -11.91 -9.43 12.02
C ASP A 271 -10.79 -9.22 13.07
N LEU A 272 -9.54 -9.51 12.72
CA LEU A 272 -8.38 -9.27 13.57
C LEU A 272 -8.21 -7.77 13.86
N ALA A 273 -8.17 -6.94 12.82
CA ALA A 273 -8.05 -5.49 12.95
C ALA A 273 -9.21 -4.90 13.75
N TRP A 274 -10.44 -5.39 13.57
CA TRP A 274 -11.60 -4.99 14.37
C TRP A 274 -11.36 -5.18 15.87
N ARG A 275 -10.83 -6.35 16.27
CA ARG A 275 -10.46 -6.63 17.67
C ARG A 275 -9.27 -5.79 18.13
N TRP A 276 -8.33 -5.51 17.24
CA TRP A 276 -7.10 -4.79 17.57
C TRP A 276 -7.27 -3.29 17.73
N PHE A 277 -8.15 -2.67 16.94
CA PHE A 277 -8.49 -1.25 17.09
C PHE A 277 -9.31 -0.95 18.35
N GLY A 278 -9.89 -1.97 18.98
CA GLY A 278 -10.52 -1.85 20.30
C GLY A 278 -11.90 -1.20 20.27
N ASP A 279 -11.97 0.10 19.97
CA ASP A 279 -13.18 0.92 20.04
C ASP A 279 -13.62 1.50 18.67
N ASP A 280 -14.88 1.93 18.60
CA ASP A 280 -15.48 2.47 17.38
C ASP A 280 -14.85 3.77 16.89
N PRO A 281 -14.48 4.75 17.75
CA PRO A 281 -13.76 5.94 17.32
C PRO A 281 -12.45 5.60 16.60
N THR A 282 -11.66 4.67 17.12
CA THR A 282 -10.40 4.26 16.49
C THR A 282 -10.64 3.54 15.17
N ARG A 283 -11.62 2.64 15.10
CA ARG A 283 -12.03 1.98 13.85
C ARG A 283 -12.44 3.00 12.79
N HIS A 284 -13.24 4.00 13.17
CA HIS A 284 -13.69 5.05 12.25
C HIS A 284 -12.51 5.88 11.74
N LYS A 285 -11.59 6.27 12.62
CA LYS A 285 -10.36 6.97 12.21
C LYS A 285 -9.58 6.17 11.17
N VAL A 286 -9.22 4.94 11.51
CA VAL A 286 -8.29 4.13 10.68
C VAL A 286 -8.91 3.72 9.34
N TRP A 287 -10.20 3.37 9.32
CA TRP A 287 -10.85 2.91 8.09
C TRP A 287 -11.56 3.99 7.29
N VAL A 288 -11.98 5.10 7.90
CA VAL A 288 -12.82 6.12 7.24
C VAL A 288 -12.13 7.47 7.16
N ASP A 289 -11.85 8.11 8.30
CA ASP A 289 -11.41 9.51 8.33
C ASP A 289 -9.99 9.70 7.80
N ASN A 290 -9.06 8.85 8.25
CA ASN A 290 -7.66 8.93 7.85
C ASN A 290 -7.49 8.68 6.34
N PRO A 291 -8.09 7.61 5.73
CA PRO A 291 -8.06 7.44 4.29
C PRO A 291 -8.77 8.58 3.54
N ALA A 292 -9.89 9.10 4.05
CA ALA A 292 -10.58 10.21 3.41
C ALA A 292 -9.72 11.47 3.34
N ALA A 293 -9.06 11.83 4.44
CA ALA A 293 -8.18 12.98 4.54
C ALA A 293 -6.94 12.83 3.64
N LEU A 294 -6.28 11.68 3.66
CA LEU A 294 -5.04 11.45 2.91
C LEU A 294 -5.27 11.29 1.40
N TYR A 295 -6.31 10.54 1.00
CA TYR A 295 -6.55 10.19 -0.41
C TYR A 295 -7.62 11.07 -1.08
N GLY A 296 -8.19 12.04 -0.36
CA GLY A 296 -9.17 12.98 -0.89
C GLY A 296 -10.46 12.29 -1.35
N PHE A 297 -11.02 11.44 -0.49
CA PHE A 297 -12.38 10.94 -0.68
C PHE A 297 -13.38 11.98 -0.19
N LYS A 298 -14.49 12.15 -0.90
CA LYS A 298 -15.57 13.05 -0.47
C LYS A 298 -16.32 12.41 0.69
N ALA A 299 -16.74 13.23 1.65
CA ALA A 299 -17.65 12.86 2.73
C ALA A 299 -19.00 12.40 2.17
#